data_AF-I1CDU1-F1
#
_entry.id   AF-I1CDU1-F1
#
_cell.length_a   1.000
_cell.length_b   1.000
_cell.length_c   1.000
_cell.angle_alpha   90.00
_cell.angle_beta   90.00
_cell.angle_gamma   90.00
#
_symmetry.space_group_name_H-M   'P 1'
#
loop_
_entity.id
_entity.type
_entity.pdbx_description
1 polymer ?
#
loop_
_entity_poly.entity_id
_entity_poly.type
_entity_poly.pdbx_seq_one_letter_code
_entity_poly.pdbx_strand_id
1 'polypeptide(L)'
;MSECNQVNSSDGFFRLATECTSLETLLLAYQTGVTNQAMQLFLSHCPSLKHVDVSGCRLLTDHAFLFNSDLQLETLNVSGLDLLTSDSIQQLLTKLTHLKELCLGVTYDLDEADRILSIINRQESKFFIDVERYYTICRIIHPLPLVQRMMTHRPPRLLLDISLPSTSTWNLPTFQ
;
A
#
# COMPACT_ATOMS: atom_id res chain seq x y z
N MET A 1 8.70 -9.08 30.16
CA MET A 1 7.68 -8.57 29.21
C MET A 1 6.88 -7.46 29.90
N SER A 2 7.44 -6.25 30.09
CA SER A 2 6.71 -5.19 30.82
C SER A 2 7.08 -3.74 30.47
N GLU A 3 8.07 -3.48 29.60
CA GLU A 3 8.55 -2.10 29.38
C GLU A 3 8.10 -1.46 28.06
N CYS A 4 7.49 -2.20 27.14
CA CYS A 4 6.99 -1.62 25.87
C CYS A 4 5.71 -0.79 26.02
N ASN A 5 5.03 -0.85 27.18
CA ASN A 5 3.78 -0.11 27.39
C ASN A 5 4.00 1.41 27.57
N GLN A 6 5.21 1.86 27.91
CA GLN A 6 5.51 3.29 28.02
C GLN A 6 5.72 3.95 26.66
N VAL A 7 6.18 3.20 25.65
CA VAL A 7 6.38 3.72 24.29
C VAL A 7 5.05 4.07 23.63
N ASN A 8 4.00 3.32 23.96
CA ASN A 8 2.63 3.55 23.46
C ASN A 8 1.93 4.76 24.11
N SER A 9 2.59 5.46 25.04
CA SER A 9 2.11 6.74 25.54
C SER A 9 2.48 7.85 24.54
N SER A 10 1.65 8.88 24.45
CA SER A 10 1.92 10.04 23.59
C SER A 10 3.29 10.69 23.87
N ASP A 11 3.76 10.63 25.11
CA ASP A 11 5.07 11.14 25.53
C ASP A 11 6.22 10.26 25.02
N GLY A 12 6.06 8.93 25.04
CA GLY A 12 7.04 7.98 24.50
C GLY A 12 7.28 8.18 23.01
N PHE A 13 6.19 8.29 22.22
CA PHE A 13 6.30 8.58 20.78
C PHE A 13 6.89 9.96 20.50
N PHE A 14 6.54 10.99 21.29
CA PHE A 14 7.11 12.32 21.14
C PHE A 14 8.63 12.31 21.34
N ARG A 15 9.10 11.68 22.42
CA ARG A 15 10.54 11.57 22.68
C ARG A 15 11.27 10.79 21.60
N LEU A 16 10.71 9.66 21.16
CA LEU A 16 11.32 8.89 20.06
C LEU A 16 11.41 9.71 18.77
N ALA A 17 10.33 10.38 18.36
CA ALA A 17 10.33 11.18 17.14
C ALA A 17 11.31 12.36 17.20
N THR A 18 11.46 12.99 18.38
CA THR A 18 12.30 14.18 18.56
C THR A 18 13.77 13.87 18.85
N GLU A 19 14.07 12.76 19.53
CA GLU A 19 15.44 12.33 19.82
C GLU A 19 16.03 11.50 18.66
N CYS A 20 15.21 10.76 17.90
CA CYS A 20 15.64 9.92 16.78
C CYS A 20 15.37 10.56 15.42
N THR A 21 15.94 11.73 15.16
CA THR A 21 15.71 12.49 13.91
C THR A 21 16.31 11.82 12.65
N SER A 22 17.32 10.96 12.83
CA SER A 22 17.95 10.18 11.75
C SER A 22 17.29 8.82 11.49
N LEU A 23 16.08 8.59 12.02
CA LEU A 23 15.36 7.34 11.83
C LEU A 23 15.02 7.13 10.34
N GLU A 24 15.52 6.04 9.76
CA GLU A 24 15.21 5.68 8.37
C GLU A 24 14.05 4.68 8.24
N THR A 25 13.82 3.87 9.28
CA THR A 25 12.83 2.79 9.27
C THR A 25 11.95 2.86 10.52
N LEU A 26 10.63 2.90 10.33
CA LEU A 26 9.63 2.89 11.40
C LEU A 26 8.71 1.69 11.21
N LEU A 27 8.77 0.73 12.13
CA LEU A 27 7.95 -0.48 12.11
C LEU A 27 7.02 -0.48 13.32
N LEU A 28 5.74 -0.25 13.07
CA LEU A 28 4.68 -0.17 14.07
C LEU A 28 3.48 -1.05 13.69
N ALA A 29 3.69 -2.13 12.93
CA ALA A 29 2.61 -3.03 12.51
C ALA A 29 1.83 -3.63 13.71
N TYR A 30 0.52 -3.73 13.54
CA TYR A 30 -0.46 -4.29 14.48
C TYR A 30 -0.47 -3.67 15.87
N GLN A 31 0.05 -2.44 16.03
CA GLN A 31 0.06 -1.75 17.30
C GLN A 31 -1.28 -1.05 17.56
N THR A 32 -1.95 -1.41 18.64
CA THR A 32 -3.26 -0.84 19.01
C THR A 32 -3.17 0.53 19.69
N GLY A 33 -1.96 0.96 20.09
CA GLY A 33 -1.72 2.23 20.79
C GLY A 33 -1.25 3.37 19.87
N VAL A 34 -1.02 3.10 18.58
CA VAL A 34 -0.53 4.12 17.65
C VAL A 34 -1.69 5.00 17.21
N THR A 35 -1.54 6.30 17.43
CA THR A 35 -2.56 7.31 17.12
C THR A 35 -2.15 8.16 15.92
N ASN A 36 -3.11 8.88 15.33
CA ASN A 36 -2.85 9.85 14.27
C ASN A 36 -1.76 10.86 14.68
N GLN A 37 -1.83 11.37 15.91
CA GLN A 37 -0.84 12.32 16.43
C GLN A 37 0.57 11.71 16.53
N ALA A 38 0.67 10.45 16.98
CA ALA A 38 1.97 9.76 17.04
C ALA A 38 2.58 9.64 15.63
N MET A 39 1.78 9.28 14.63
CA MET A 39 2.24 9.22 13.24
C MET A 39 2.67 10.58 12.71
N GLN A 40 1.90 11.63 12.94
CA GLN A 40 2.26 12.98 12.53
C GLN A 40 3.58 13.45 13.16
N LEU A 41 3.86 13.06 14.41
CA LEU A 41 5.12 13.38 15.08
C LEU A 41 6.31 12.75 14.34
N PHE A 42 6.27 11.45 14.03
CA PHE A 42 7.32 10.78 13.28
C PHE A 42 7.50 11.37 11.89
N LEU A 43 6.40 11.57 11.15
CA LEU A 43 6.44 12.14 9.81
C LEU A 43 6.97 13.57 9.79
N SER A 44 6.83 14.33 10.89
CA SER A 44 7.30 15.72 10.95
C SER A 44 8.73 15.87 11.48
N HIS A 45 9.20 14.98 12.36
CA HIS A 45 10.49 15.12 13.05
C HIS A 45 11.59 14.18 12.53
N CYS A 46 11.23 13.18 11.71
CA CYS A 46 12.17 12.23 11.14
C CYS A 46 12.26 12.40 9.61
N PRO A 47 12.98 13.43 9.10
CA PRO A 47 13.06 13.71 7.66
C PRO A 47 13.80 12.63 6.87
N SER A 48 14.62 11.81 7.55
CA SER A 48 15.37 10.70 6.94
C SER A 48 14.55 9.42 6.77
N LEU A 49 13.26 9.40 7.14
CA LEU A 49 12.42 8.22 6.98
C LEU A 49 12.33 7.81 5.51
N LYS A 50 12.58 6.51 5.28
CA LYS A 50 12.49 5.83 3.98
C LYS A 50 11.47 4.70 4.00
N HIS A 51 11.37 4.00 5.12
CA HIS A 51 10.53 2.80 5.24
C HIS A 51 9.58 2.93 6.42
N VAL A 52 8.27 2.86 6.15
CA VAL A 52 7.24 2.95 7.20
C VAL A 52 6.28 1.78 7.05
N ASP A 53 6.11 1.01 8.12
CA ASP A 53 5.08 -0.02 8.22
C ASP A 53 4.17 0.27 9.41
N VAL A 54 2.91 0.56 9.13
CA VAL A 54 1.84 0.78 10.11
C VAL A 54 0.64 -0.12 9.83
N SER A 55 0.88 -1.24 9.15
CA SER A 55 -0.17 -2.18 8.78
C SER A 55 -0.92 -2.68 10.02
N GLY A 56 -2.23 -2.81 9.92
CA GLY A 56 -3.08 -3.28 11.01
C GLY A 56 -3.25 -2.31 12.19
N CYS A 57 -2.72 -1.08 12.13
CA CYS A 57 -2.96 -0.03 13.12
C CYS A 57 -4.33 0.62 12.95
N ARG A 58 -5.40 -0.09 13.34
CA ARG A 58 -6.81 0.25 13.04
C ARG A 58 -7.32 1.61 13.53
N LEU A 59 -6.57 2.31 14.39
CA LEU A 59 -6.92 3.66 14.86
C LEU A 59 -6.43 4.76 13.91
N LEU A 60 -5.59 4.42 12.94
CA LEU A 60 -5.08 5.37 11.97
C LEU A 60 -6.13 5.69 10.91
N THR A 61 -6.29 6.98 10.67
CA THR A 61 -7.16 7.53 9.62
C THR A 61 -6.36 8.45 8.71
N ASP A 62 -7.03 9.05 7.73
CA ASP A 62 -6.52 10.13 6.88
C ASP A 62 -5.72 11.19 7.66
N HIS A 63 -6.15 11.52 8.88
CA HIS A 63 -5.49 12.50 9.74
C HIS A 63 -4.05 12.12 10.13
N ALA A 64 -3.72 10.83 10.21
CA ALA A 64 -2.36 10.37 10.51
C ALA A 64 -1.33 10.83 9.48
N PHE A 65 -1.78 11.01 8.23
CA PHE A 65 -0.93 11.31 7.08
C PHE A 65 -1.02 12.77 6.64
N LEU A 66 -1.58 13.64 7.50
CA LEU A 66 -1.51 15.09 7.35
C LEU A 66 -0.19 15.59 7.94
N PHE A 67 0.85 15.65 7.11
CA PHE A 67 2.15 16.25 7.43
C PHE A 67 2.46 17.38 6.44
N ASN A 68 3.51 18.16 6.68
CA ASN A 68 3.97 19.22 5.75
C ASN A 68 5.43 19.05 5.32
N SER A 69 6.13 18.06 5.87
CA SER A 69 7.51 17.72 5.54
C SER A 69 7.64 17.09 4.16
N ASP A 70 8.73 17.41 3.47
CA ASP A 70 9.16 16.72 2.25
C ASP A 70 9.90 15.44 2.63
N LEU A 71 9.14 14.36 2.75
CA LEU A 71 9.68 13.05 3.12
C LEU A 71 10.22 12.31 1.90
N GLN A 72 11.36 11.65 2.11
CA GLN A 72 12.03 10.79 1.14
C GLN A 72 11.59 9.32 1.30
N LEU A 73 10.30 9.10 1.58
CA LEU A 73 9.77 7.75 1.78
C LEU A 73 9.88 6.96 0.48
N GLU A 74 10.46 5.77 0.59
CA GLU A 74 10.58 4.80 -0.50
C GLU A 74 9.50 3.72 -0.40
N THR A 75 9.17 3.27 0.81
CA THR A 75 8.15 2.22 1.02
C THR A 75 7.20 2.59 2.15
N LEU A 76 5.90 2.46 1.91
CA LEU A 76 4.86 2.69 2.90
C LEU A 76 3.87 1.52 2.90
N ASN A 77 3.64 0.91 4.05
CA ASN A 77 2.64 -0.15 4.23
C ASN A 77 1.48 0.35 5.10
N VAL A 78 0.30 0.48 4.48
CA VAL A 78 -0.96 0.91 5.09
C VAL A 78 -2.02 -0.20 5.06
N SER A 79 -1.58 -1.46 4.90
CA SER A 79 -2.48 -2.60 4.84
C SER A 79 -3.35 -2.72 6.08
N GLY A 80 -4.65 -2.98 5.90
CA GLY A 80 -5.59 -3.14 7.02
C GLY A 80 -5.87 -1.86 7.81
N LEU A 81 -5.61 -0.69 7.21
CA LEU A 81 -6.10 0.60 7.70
C LEU A 81 -7.47 0.92 7.09
N ASP A 82 -8.51 0.30 7.64
CA ASP A 82 -9.88 0.33 7.08
C ASP A 82 -10.53 1.72 7.09
N LEU A 83 -9.97 2.68 7.85
CA LEU A 83 -10.46 4.06 7.97
C LEU A 83 -9.75 5.04 7.03
N LEU A 84 -8.92 4.53 6.11
CA LEU A 84 -8.14 5.34 5.19
C LEU A 84 -8.82 5.43 3.83
N THR A 85 -9.11 6.66 3.39
CA THR A 85 -9.89 6.91 2.17
C THR A 85 -9.04 6.87 0.91
N SER A 86 -9.69 6.67 -0.24
CA SER A 86 -9.02 6.70 -1.54
C SER A 86 -8.47 8.08 -1.90
N ASP A 87 -9.09 9.17 -1.42
CA ASP A 87 -8.55 10.52 -1.53
C ASP A 87 -7.22 10.66 -0.79
N SER A 88 -7.11 10.07 0.41
CA SER A 88 -5.85 10.09 1.17
C SER A 88 -4.75 9.27 0.50
N ILE A 89 -5.07 8.12 -0.08
CA ILE A 89 -4.12 7.36 -0.90
C ILE A 89 -3.64 8.19 -2.10
N GLN A 90 -4.54 8.88 -2.80
CA GLN A 90 -4.18 9.77 -3.91
C GLN A 90 -3.24 10.90 -3.47
N GLN A 91 -3.53 11.53 -2.33
CA GLN A 91 -2.68 12.57 -1.77
C GLN A 91 -1.29 12.03 -1.42
N LEU A 92 -1.21 10.86 -0.78
CA LEU A 92 0.06 10.21 -0.44
C LEU A 92 0.90 9.93 -1.69
N LEU A 93 0.32 9.34 -2.72
CA LEU A 93 1.01 9.03 -3.98
C LEU A 93 1.45 10.29 -4.75
N THR A 94 0.68 11.39 -4.63
CA THR A 94 1.02 12.68 -5.27
C THR A 94 2.13 13.40 -4.52
N LYS A 95 2.10 13.35 -3.19
CA LYS A 95 3.01 14.10 -2.32
C LYS A 95 4.35 13.39 -2.12
N LEU A 96 4.34 12.08 -1.95
CA LEU A 96 5.55 11.28 -1.75
C LEU A 96 6.20 10.96 -3.10
N THR A 97 6.92 11.94 -3.64
CA THR A 97 7.50 11.87 -4.99
C THR A 97 8.57 10.79 -5.15
N HIS A 98 9.19 10.36 -4.04
CA HIS A 98 10.21 9.31 -3.99
C HIS A 98 9.66 7.90 -3.69
N LEU A 99 8.34 7.79 -3.48
CA LEU A 99 7.71 6.53 -3.11
C LEU A 99 7.82 5.52 -4.25
N LYS A 100 8.44 4.38 -3.95
CA LYS A 100 8.60 3.23 -4.84
C LYS A 100 7.48 2.23 -4.65
N GLU A 101 7.04 2.01 -3.42
CA GLU A 101 6.02 1.00 -3.10
C GLU A 101 5.04 1.50 -2.02
N LEU A 102 3.74 1.36 -2.28
CA LEU A 102 2.65 1.60 -1.34
C LEU A 102 1.80 0.33 -1.24
N CYS A 103 1.89 -0.37 -0.11
CA CYS A 103 1.12 -1.59 0.12
C CYS A 103 -0.24 -1.26 0.73
N LEU A 104 -1.32 -1.57 0.00
CA LEU A 104 -2.72 -1.39 0.43
C LEU A 104 -3.30 -2.63 1.11
N GLY A 105 -2.71 -3.80 0.84
CA GLY A 105 -3.12 -5.08 1.41
C GLY A 105 -4.38 -5.67 0.75
N VAL A 106 -4.64 -6.94 1.07
CA VAL A 106 -5.73 -7.75 0.47
C VAL A 106 -7.14 -7.32 0.81
N THR A 107 -7.28 -6.41 1.78
CA THR A 107 -8.58 -5.91 2.22
C THR A 107 -9.04 -4.69 1.43
N TYR A 108 -8.17 -4.10 0.62
CA TYR A 108 -8.50 -2.90 -0.16
C TYR A 108 -9.26 -3.26 -1.45
N ASP A 109 -10.25 -2.46 -1.81
CA ASP A 109 -11.05 -2.66 -3.01
C ASP A 109 -10.21 -2.42 -4.28
N LEU A 110 -10.05 -3.46 -5.10
CA LEU A 110 -9.34 -3.41 -6.37
C LEU A 110 -9.95 -2.40 -7.34
N ASP A 111 -11.28 -2.30 -7.41
CA ASP A 111 -11.95 -1.36 -8.30
C ASP A 111 -11.67 0.09 -7.87
N GLU A 112 -11.42 0.31 -6.58
CA GLU A 112 -11.05 1.62 -6.04
C GLU A 112 -9.56 1.92 -6.28
N ALA A 113 -8.68 0.94 -6.09
CA ALA A 113 -7.25 1.06 -6.41
C ALA A 113 -7.03 1.37 -7.90
N ASP A 114 -7.77 0.72 -8.80
CA ASP A 114 -7.73 0.98 -10.24
C ASP A 114 -8.20 2.40 -10.58
N ARG A 115 -9.23 2.90 -9.90
CA ARG A 115 -9.69 4.29 -10.04
C ARG A 115 -8.61 5.29 -9.64
N ILE A 116 -7.99 5.08 -8.47
CA ILE A 116 -6.88 5.90 -7.99
C ILE A 116 -5.75 5.94 -9.04
N LEU A 117 -5.36 4.77 -9.56
CA LEU A 117 -4.32 4.67 -10.59
C LEU A 117 -4.72 5.39 -11.88
N SER A 118 -5.97 5.30 -12.32
CA SER A 118 -6.45 6.00 -13.51
C SER A 118 -6.32 7.53 -13.40
N ILE A 119 -6.48 8.08 -12.19
CA ILE A 119 -6.38 9.51 -11.92
C ILE A 119 -4.91 9.94 -11.90
N ILE A 120 -4.07 9.23 -11.15
CA ILE A 120 -2.65 9.60 -10.96
C ILE A 120 -1.85 9.41 -12.25
N ASN A 121 -2.16 8.36 -13.01
CA ASN A 121 -1.49 8.06 -14.28
C ASN A 121 -2.08 8.81 -15.48
N ARG A 122 -3.02 9.75 -15.28
CA ARG A 122 -3.75 10.42 -16.37
C ARG A 122 -2.83 11.14 -17.36
N GLN A 123 -1.73 11.72 -16.87
CA GLN A 123 -0.77 12.47 -17.69
C GLN A 123 0.45 11.63 -18.08
N GLU A 124 0.84 10.68 -17.23
CA GLU A 124 2.00 9.83 -17.43
C GLU A 124 1.84 8.57 -16.57
N SER A 125 2.12 7.40 -17.13
CA SER A 125 2.11 6.15 -16.39
C SER A 125 3.28 6.11 -15.40
N LYS A 126 3.00 6.48 -14.14
CA LYS A 126 3.98 6.54 -13.04
C LYS A 126 3.89 5.34 -12.10
N PHE A 127 2.72 4.73 -11.99
CA PHE A 127 2.46 3.65 -11.05
C PHE A 127 1.71 2.49 -11.70
N PHE A 128 1.87 1.28 -11.18
CA PHE A 128 1.06 0.11 -11.52
C PHE A 128 0.70 -0.65 -10.23
N ILE A 129 -0.36 -1.45 -10.27
CA ILE A 129 -0.70 -2.35 -9.17
C ILE A 129 -0.11 -3.73 -9.42
N ASP A 130 0.62 -4.25 -8.43
CA ASP A 130 1.12 -5.61 -8.40
C ASP A 130 0.17 -6.46 -7.56
N VAL A 131 -0.70 -7.20 -8.24
CA VAL A 131 -1.71 -8.07 -7.60
C VAL A 131 -1.09 -9.32 -6.96
N GLU A 132 0.11 -9.73 -7.37
CA GLU A 132 0.83 -10.86 -6.78
C GLU A 132 1.52 -10.45 -5.47
N ARG A 133 1.87 -9.16 -5.34
CA ARG A 133 2.43 -8.56 -4.12
C ARG A 133 1.37 -7.85 -3.29
N TYR A 134 0.32 -8.55 -2.88
CA TYR A 134 -0.68 -8.05 -1.91
C TYR A 134 -1.32 -6.71 -2.31
N TYR A 135 -1.57 -6.51 -3.61
CA TYR A 135 -2.13 -5.27 -4.16
C TYR A 135 -1.27 -4.03 -3.84
N THR A 136 0.03 -4.18 -3.98
CA THR A 136 0.98 -3.08 -3.81
C THR A 136 0.98 -2.19 -5.04
N ILE A 137 0.84 -0.87 -4.83
CA ILE A 137 1.06 0.13 -5.85
C ILE A 137 2.56 0.38 -5.96
N CYS A 138 3.13 0.07 -7.12
CA CYS A 138 4.55 0.17 -7.41
C CYS A 138 4.81 1.33 -8.38
N ARG A 139 5.86 2.11 -8.14
CA ARG A 139 6.34 3.13 -9.08
C ARG A 139 7.07 2.47 -10.24
N ILE A 140 6.82 2.97 -11.44
CA ILE A 140 7.51 2.54 -12.66
C ILE A 140 8.88 3.22 -12.69
N ILE A 141 9.93 2.44 -12.51
CA ILE A 141 11.33 2.89 -12.60
C ILE A 141 11.88 2.28 -13.90
N HIS A 142 11.97 3.09 -14.96
CA HIS A 142 12.32 2.70 -16.37
C HIS A 142 11.21 2.01 -17.17
N PRO A 143 11.19 2.10 -18.53
CA PRO A 143 10.18 1.42 -19.33
C PRO A 143 10.30 -0.08 -19.08
N LEU A 144 9.28 -0.64 -18.45
CA LEU A 144 9.16 -2.07 -18.18
C LEU A 144 9.48 -2.84 -19.49
N PRO A 145 10.35 -3.88 -19.46
CA PRO A 145 10.40 -4.82 -20.57
C PRO A 145 8.98 -5.34 -20.80
N LEU A 146 8.58 -5.43 -22.06
CA LEU A 146 7.23 -5.67 -22.60
C LEU A 146 6.54 -6.98 -22.12
N VAL A 147 6.40 -7.21 -20.82
CA VAL A 147 5.85 -8.46 -20.25
C VAL A 147 4.59 -8.24 -19.40
N GLN A 148 4.16 -7.00 -19.13
CA GLN A 148 2.92 -6.76 -18.37
C GLN A 148 1.91 -5.82 -19.07
N ARG A 149 1.72 -6.02 -20.37
CA ARG A 149 0.52 -5.56 -21.10
C ARG A 149 -0.74 -6.41 -20.78
N MET A 150 -0.91 -6.88 -19.55
CA MET A 150 -1.98 -7.83 -19.21
C MET A 150 -2.98 -7.41 -18.11
N MET A 151 -2.96 -6.18 -17.58
CA MET A 151 -4.00 -5.75 -16.62
C MET A 151 -4.63 -4.39 -16.93
N THR A 152 -4.87 -4.09 -18.21
CA THR A 152 -5.78 -2.99 -18.58
C THR A 152 -6.77 -3.42 -19.65
N HIS A 153 -7.45 -4.56 -19.50
CA HIS A 153 -8.71 -4.79 -20.21
C HIS A 153 -9.58 -5.77 -19.41
N ARG A 154 -10.66 -5.25 -18.81
CA ARG A 154 -11.89 -6.04 -18.64
C ARG A 154 -12.17 -6.79 -19.95
N PRO A 155 -12.50 -8.09 -19.95
CA PRO A 155 -13.05 -8.68 -21.16
C PRO A 155 -14.39 -7.98 -21.43
N PRO A 156 -14.70 -7.58 -22.68
CA PRO A 156 -16.02 -7.07 -23.00
C PRO A 156 -17.02 -8.20 -22.74
N ARG A 157 -18.11 -7.89 -22.03
CA ARG A 157 -19.29 -8.75 -22.01
C ARG A 157 -19.78 -8.92 -23.44
N LEU A 158 -19.46 -10.04 -24.07
CA LEU A 158 -20.13 -10.51 -25.26
C LEU A 158 -20.87 -11.79 -24.89
N LEU A 159 -22.20 -11.62 -24.76
CA LEU A 159 -23.16 -12.69 -25.01
C LEU A 159 -22.90 -13.23 -26.41
N LEU A 160 -22.62 -14.53 -26.51
CA LEU A 160 -22.97 -15.36 -27.66
C LEU A 160 -22.86 -16.83 -27.26
N ASP A 161 -24.02 -17.45 -27.11
CA ASP A 161 -24.23 -18.90 -27.16
C ASP A 161 -23.46 -19.52 -28.33
N ILE A 162 -22.50 -20.42 -28.07
CA ILE A 162 -22.23 -21.58 -28.92
C ILE A 162 -21.78 -22.76 -28.01
N SER A 163 -22.70 -23.72 -27.87
CA SER A 163 -22.53 -25.18 -27.73
C SER A 163 -21.18 -25.74 -27.21
N LEU A 164 -21.21 -26.26 -25.98
CA LEU A 164 -20.23 -27.23 -25.47
C LEU A 164 -20.29 -28.55 -26.29
N PRO A 165 -19.18 -29.06 -26.84
CA PRO A 165 -19.05 -30.48 -27.11
C PRO A 165 -18.64 -31.19 -25.82
N SER A 166 -19.51 -32.11 -25.37
CA SER A 166 -19.21 -33.08 -24.32
C SER A 166 -17.93 -33.86 -24.63
N THR A 167 -16.97 -33.88 -23.70
CA THR A 167 -15.88 -34.87 -23.73
C THR A 167 -15.62 -35.40 -22.32
N SER A 168 -16.47 -36.33 -21.92
CA SER A 168 -16.09 -37.47 -21.11
C SER A 168 -15.07 -38.31 -21.88
N THR A 169 -13.80 -38.33 -21.44
CA THR A 169 -12.85 -39.46 -21.48
C THR A 169 -11.50 -39.00 -20.90
N TRP A 170 -11.33 -39.10 -19.59
CA TRP A 170 -9.99 -39.14 -18.98
C TRP A 170 -9.48 -40.58 -19.10
N ASN A 171 -8.56 -40.82 -20.03
CA ASN A 171 -7.77 -42.06 -20.06
C ASN A 171 -6.61 -41.90 -19.07
N LEU A 172 -6.66 -42.63 -17.96
CA LEU A 172 -5.51 -42.87 -17.08
C LEU A 172 -4.70 -44.06 -17.62
N PRO A 173 -3.35 -44.01 -17.63
CA PRO A 173 -2.54 -45.16 -17.97
C PRO A 173 -2.48 -46.15 -16.79
N THR A 174 -2.72 -47.43 -17.10
CA THR A 174 -2.53 -48.57 -16.19
C THR A 174 -1.04 -48.84 -15.98
N PHE A 175 -0.62 -48.95 -14.72
CA PHE A 175 0.64 -49.60 -14.35
C PHE A 175 0.32 -50.77 -13.40
N GLN A 176 0.57 -51.97 -13.94
CA GLN A 176 0.68 -53.32 -13.35
C GLN A 176 -0.50 -53.89 -12.55
#